data_AF-A0A4U5PJ96-F1
#
_entry.id   AF-A0A4U5PJ96-F1
#
_cell.length_a   1.000
_cell.length_b   1.000
_cell.length_c   1.000
_cell.angle_alpha   90.00
_cell.angle_beta   90.00
_cell.angle_gamma   90.00
#
_symmetry.space_group_name_H-M   'P 1'
#
loop_
_entity.id
_entity.type
_entity.pdbx_description
1 polymer ?
#
loop_
_entity_poly.entity_id
_entity_poly.type
_entity_poly.pdbx_seq_one_letter_code
_entity_poly.pdbx_strand_id
1 'polypeptide(L)'
;MDNLLICENGKVFHIDFGFILGRDPKPMPPPMKLNYDMINAMGGQNSEEFKEFLSYCFQAFSIMRQNANVILNLFSLMLDAGIPDIAEEKDKAVQKIERRLHLNVNDEHATKIFQEAIDASINATMAKLTDYAHNLKLYVLNA
;
A
#
# COMPACT_ATOMS: atom_id res chain seq x y z
N MET A 1 -6.06 -0.21 14.01
CA MET A 1 -5.95 -0.87 12.69
C MET A 1 -7.37 -1.05 12.17
N ASP A 2 -8.06 0.04 11.91
CA ASP A 2 -9.53 -0.04 12.01
C ASP A 2 -10.18 -0.43 10.67
N ASN A 3 -9.38 -0.40 9.59
CA ASN A 3 -9.83 -0.66 8.21
C ASN A 3 -9.32 -2.01 7.66
N LEU A 4 -8.77 -2.88 8.51
CA LEU A 4 -8.29 -4.22 8.16
C LEU A 4 -8.97 -5.25 9.06
N LEU A 5 -9.57 -6.27 8.45
CA LEU A 5 -10.15 -7.41 9.16
C LEU A 5 -9.39 -8.69 8.80
N ILE A 6 -9.41 -9.63 9.75
CA ILE A 6 -8.82 -10.96 9.61
C ILE A 6 -9.91 -12.00 9.85
N CYS A 7 -10.09 -12.91 8.91
CA CYS A 7 -10.97 -14.06 9.04
C CYS A 7 -10.32 -15.18 9.88
N GLU A 8 -11.14 -16.08 10.43
CA GLU A 8 -10.65 -17.27 11.16
C GLU A 8 -9.71 -18.16 10.31
N ASN A 9 -9.87 -18.14 8.98
CA ASN A 9 -9.00 -18.85 8.04
C ASN A 9 -7.72 -18.07 7.66
N GLY A 10 -7.42 -16.97 8.34
CA GLY A 10 -6.21 -16.16 8.12
C GLY A 10 -6.28 -15.18 6.96
N LYS A 11 -7.39 -15.11 6.20
CA LYS A 11 -7.53 -14.12 5.12
C LYS A 11 -7.65 -12.71 5.69
N VAL A 12 -6.89 -11.78 5.13
CA VAL A 12 -6.89 -10.36 5.50
C VAL A 12 -7.52 -9.54 4.38
N PHE A 13 -8.39 -8.59 4.72
CA PHE A 13 -9.02 -7.71 3.74
C PHE A 13 -9.27 -6.30 4.29
N HIS A 14 -9.24 -5.32 3.38
CA HIS A 14 -9.61 -3.94 3.67
C HIS A 14 -11.13 -3.78 3.62
N ILE A 15 -11.72 -3.05 4.58
CA ILE A 15 -13.18 -2.86 4.68
C ILE A 15 -13.67 -1.45 4.35
N ASP A 16 -12.75 -0.49 4.25
CA ASP A 16 -13.08 0.91 4.04
C ASP A 16 -12.35 1.45 2.80
N PHE A 17 -13.16 1.96 1.88
CA PHE A 17 -12.74 2.56 0.61
C PHE A 17 -13.26 4.00 0.47
N GLY A 18 -13.53 4.67 1.60
CA GLY A 18 -14.00 6.07 1.62
C GLY A 18 -13.00 7.07 1.03
N PHE A 19 -11.73 6.68 0.87
CA PHE A 19 -10.70 7.43 0.17
C PHE A 19 -9.99 6.54 -0.86
N ILE A 20 -10.00 6.95 -2.13
CA ILE A 20 -9.39 6.24 -3.26
C ILE A 20 -8.53 7.18 -4.11
N LEU A 21 -7.80 6.61 -5.09
CA LEU A 21 -6.99 7.36 -6.06
C LEU A 21 -6.01 8.36 -5.41
N GLY A 22 -5.37 7.93 -4.32
CA GLY A 22 -4.33 8.69 -3.62
C GLY A 22 -4.87 9.74 -2.64
N ARG A 23 -6.19 9.87 -2.48
CA ARG A 23 -6.78 10.61 -1.37
C ARG A 23 -6.50 9.88 -0.07
N ASP A 24 -6.13 10.63 0.95
CA ASP A 24 -5.92 10.12 2.30
C ASP A 24 -6.14 11.28 3.29
N PRO A 25 -6.83 11.07 4.41
CA PRO A 25 -6.96 12.11 5.44
C PRO A 25 -5.62 12.47 6.09
N LYS A 26 -4.61 11.60 5.97
CA LYS A 26 -3.25 11.86 6.49
C LYS A 26 -2.43 12.60 5.45
N PRO A 27 -1.66 13.64 5.83
CA PRO A 27 -0.94 14.49 4.89
C PRO A 27 0.20 13.77 4.14
N MET A 28 0.79 12.74 4.75
CA MET A 28 1.88 11.95 4.17
C MET A 28 1.66 10.46 4.44
N PRO A 29 0.76 9.81 3.69
CA PRO A 29 0.54 8.38 3.85
C PRO A 29 1.76 7.61 3.36
N PRO A 30 2.13 6.48 4.00
CA PRO A 30 3.17 5.62 3.46
C PRO A 30 2.74 5.09 2.07
N PRO A 31 3.70 4.86 1.14
CA PRO A 31 3.40 4.35 -0.19
C PRO A 31 2.58 3.05 -0.19
N MET A 32 2.87 2.16 0.76
CA MET A 32 2.18 0.91 1.01
C MET A 32 1.63 0.85 2.44
N LYS A 33 0.43 0.29 2.60
CA LYS A 33 -0.21 0.10 3.91
C LYS A 33 0.27 -1.20 4.56
N LEU A 34 1.57 -1.25 4.85
CA LEU A 34 2.20 -2.35 5.57
C LEU A 34 2.69 -1.84 6.93
N ASN A 35 2.30 -2.49 8.02
CA ASN A 35 2.66 -2.08 9.37
C ASN A 35 3.49 -3.17 10.09
N TYR A 36 3.98 -2.84 11.28
CA TYR A 36 4.90 -3.68 12.02
C TYR A 36 4.28 -4.99 12.47
N ASP A 37 3.04 -4.96 12.97
CA ASP A 37 2.40 -6.17 13.48
C ASP A 37 2.08 -7.15 12.35
N MET A 38 1.77 -6.66 11.14
CA MET A 38 1.62 -7.51 9.95
C MET A 38 2.94 -8.20 9.61
N ILE A 39 4.06 -7.47 9.66
CA ILE A 39 5.39 -8.02 9.40
C ILE A 39 5.77 -9.05 10.47
N ASN A 40 5.50 -8.76 11.74
CA ASN A 40 5.74 -9.69 12.85
C ASN A 40 4.86 -10.93 12.79
N ALA A 41 3.59 -10.79 12.36
CA ALA A 41 2.70 -11.93 12.15
C ALA A 41 3.23 -12.89 11.08
N MET A 42 4.01 -12.37 10.13
CA MET A 42 4.76 -13.15 9.15
C MET A 42 6.13 -13.63 9.67
N GLY A 43 6.45 -13.50 10.97
CA GLY A 43 7.75 -13.94 11.51
C GLY A 43 8.88 -12.90 11.40
N GLY A 44 8.56 -11.67 11.00
CA GLY A 44 9.52 -10.56 10.92
C GLY A 44 10.19 -10.43 9.55
N GLN A 45 10.93 -9.33 9.33
CA GLN A 45 11.50 -8.97 8.02
C GLN A 45 12.50 -9.99 7.46
N ASN A 46 13.12 -10.80 8.32
CA ASN A 46 14.14 -11.77 7.92
C ASN A 46 13.58 -13.21 7.75
N SER A 47 12.29 -13.41 8.00
CA SER A 47 11.62 -14.71 7.88
C SER A 47 11.49 -15.15 6.41
N GLU A 48 11.30 -16.45 6.20
CA GLU A 48 11.01 -16.98 4.86
C GLU A 48 9.59 -16.60 4.44
N GLU A 49 8.63 -16.55 5.36
CA GLU A 49 7.24 -16.17 5.11
C GLU A 49 7.12 -14.72 4.63
N PHE A 50 7.92 -13.80 5.19
CA PHE A 50 7.96 -12.42 4.71
C PHE A 50 8.57 -12.33 3.31
N LYS A 51 9.63 -13.10 3.01
CA LYS A 51 10.21 -13.16 1.65
C LYS A 51 9.21 -13.73 0.65
N GLU A 52 8.45 -14.74 1.03
CA GLU A 52 7.39 -15.33 0.20
C GLU A 52 6.26 -14.32 -0.04
N PHE A 53 5.83 -13.59 0.99
CA PHE A 53 4.89 -12.48 0.85
C PHE A 53 5.37 -11.45 -0.17
N LEU A 54 6.63 -11.01 -0.09
CA LEU A 54 7.20 -10.08 -1.07
C LEU A 54 7.18 -10.66 -2.48
N SER A 55 7.54 -11.94 -2.64
CA SER A 55 7.46 -12.65 -3.93
C SER A 55 6.06 -12.60 -4.52
N TYR A 56 5.02 -12.86 -3.71
CA TYR A 56 3.63 -12.73 -4.16
C TYR A 56 3.25 -11.30 -4.52
N CYS A 57 3.72 -10.29 -3.78
CA CYS A 57 3.50 -8.89 -4.12
C CYS A 57 4.08 -8.56 -5.50
N PHE A 58 5.31 -8.99 -5.81
CA PHE A 58 5.93 -8.75 -7.12
C PHE A 58 5.20 -9.47 -8.25
N GLN A 59 4.83 -10.73 -8.04
CA GLN A 59 4.06 -11.50 -9.02
C GLN A 59 2.71 -10.83 -9.30
N ALA A 60 1.98 -10.45 -8.26
CA ALA A 60 0.70 -9.74 -8.39
C ALA A 60 0.86 -8.42 -9.14
N PHE A 61 1.89 -7.63 -8.81
CA PHE A 61 2.17 -6.37 -9.50
C PHE A 61 2.47 -6.56 -10.99
N SER A 62 3.28 -7.57 -11.34
CA SER A 62 3.56 -7.93 -12.73
C SER A 62 2.28 -8.34 -13.48
N ILE A 63 1.45 -9.19 -12.89
CA ILE A 63 0.18 -9.63 -13.49
C ILE A 63 -0.76 -8.44 -13.71
N MET A 64 -0.87 -7.52 -12.73
CA MET A 64 -1.67 -6.31 -12.88
C MET A 64 -1.18 -5.41 -14.02
N ARG A 65 0.15 -5.25 -14.17
CA ARG A 65 0.75 -4.49 -15.28
C ARG A 65 0.44 -5.12 -16.64
N GLN A 66 0.57 -6.43 -16.77
CA GLN A 66 0.25 -7.16 -18.00
C GLN A 66 -1.22 -7.01 -18.41
N ASN A 67 -2.12 -6.85 -17.43
CA ASN A 67 -3.56 -6.70 -17.63
C ASN A 67 -4.04 -5.25 -17.49
N ALA A 68 -3.14 -4.26 -17.54
CA ALA A 68 -3.45 -2.86 -17.24
C ALA A 68 -4.55 -2.27 -18.12
N ASN A 69 -4.60 -2.66 -19.40
CA ASN A 69 -5.60 -2.16 -20.35
C ASN A 69 -7.04 -2.42 -19.86
N VAL A 70 -7.30 -3.58 -19.25
CA VAL A 70 -8.63 -3.91 -18.72
C VAL A 70 -8.98 -2.95 -17.57
N ILE A 71 -8.04 -2.75 -16.65
CA ILE A 71 -8.21 -1.86 -15.49
C ILE A 71 -8.44 -0.42 -15.97
N LEU A 72 -7.61 0.09 -16.88
CA LEU A 72 -7.70 1.47 -17.38
C LEU A 72 -9.02 1.71 -18.15
N ASN A 73 -9.47 0.74 -18.94
CA ASN A 73 -10.73 0.86 -19.68
C ASN A 73 -11.94 0.85 -18.73
N LEU A 74 -11.94 -0.01 -17.71
CA LEU A 74 -13.01 -0.02 -16.69
C LEU A 74 -13.08 1.33 -15.95
N PHE A 75 -11.95 1.88 -15.54
CA PHE A 75 -11.93 3.19 -14.90
C PHE A 75 -12.33 4.34 -15.83
N SER A 76 -12.01 4.23 -17.12
CA SER A 76 -12.48 5.19 -18.14
C SER A 76 -14.01 5.20 -18.26
N LEU A 77 -14.65 4.04 -18.15
CA LEU A 77 -16.12 3.91 -18.15
C LEU A 77 -16.75 4.40 -16.85
N MET A 78 -16.01 4.37 -15.73
CA MET A 78 -16.49 4.79 -14.41
C MET A 78 -16.40 6.30 -14.16
N LEU A 79 -15.84 7.08 -15.08
CA LEU A 79 -15.62 8.52 -14.88
C LEU A 79 -16.92 9.29 -14.58
N ASP A 80 -18.06 8.82 -15.06
CA ASP A 80 -19.39 9.41 -14.87
C ASP A 80 -20.25 8.66 -13.83
N ALA A 81 -19.68 7.72 -13.08
CA ALA A 81 -20.42 6.90 -12.12
C ALA A 81 -20.85 7.62 -10.84
N GLY A 82 -20.54 8.92 -10.70
CA GLY A 82 -20.89 9.71 -9.50
C GLY A 82 -20.08 9.35 -8.25
N ILE A 83 -18.95 8.66 -8.38
CA ILE A 83 -18.06 8.32 -7.27
C ILE A 83 -17.33 9.60 -6.81
N PRO A 84 -17.45 10.04 -5.54
CA PRO A 84 -16.97 11.36 -5.10
C PRO A 84 -15.52 11.66 -5.46
N ASP A 85 -14.59 10.77 -5.12
CA ASP A 85 -13.15 10.96 -5.36
C ASP A 85 -12.76 10.92 -6.85
N ILE A 86 -13.57 10.25 -7.68
CA ILE A 86 -13.39 10.28 -9.14
C ILE A 86 -13.94 11.61 -9.68
N ALA A 87 -15.11 12.04 -9.22
CA ALA A 87 -15.78 13.25 -9.69
C ALA A 87 -14.94 14.51 -9.42
N GLU A 88 -14.20 14.55 -8.32
CA GLU A 88 -13.34 15.70 -7.98
C GLU A 88 -12.16 15.88 -8.95
N GLU A 89 -11.59 14.78 -9.45
CA GLU A 89 -10.44 14.79 -10.37
C GLU A 89 -10.65 13.86 -11.57
N LYS A 90 -11.81 14.01 -12.23
CA LYS A 90 -12.28 13.11 -13.29
C LYS A 90 -11.23 12.86 -14.37
N ASP A 91 -10.64 13.93 -14.91
CA ASP A 91 -9.65 13.86 -16.00
C ASP A 91 -8.32 13.21 -15.58
N LYS A 92 -8.06 13.10 -14.27
CA LYS A 92 -6.81 12.54 -13.71
C LYS A 92 -7.00 11.14 -13.14
N ALA A 93 -8.22 10.65 -12.97
CA ALA A 93 -8.49 9.38 -12.32
C ALA A 93 -7.76 8.21 -13.01
N VAL A 94 -7.90 8.10 -14.34
CA VAL A 94 -7.22 7.07 -15.15
C VAL A 94 -5.70 7.25 -15.11
N GLN A 95 -5.22 8.50 -15.25
CA GLN A 95 -3.79 8.81 -15.21
C GLN A 95 -3.14 8.45 -13.87
N LYS A 96 -3.86 8.60 -12.75
CA LYS A 96 -3.37 8.20 -11.43
C LYS A 96 -3.11 6.70 -11.36
N ILE A 97 -4.00 5.88 -11.94
CA ILE A 97 -3.84 4.42 -11.99
C ILE A 97 -2.69 4.04 -12.90
N GLU A 98 -2.63 4.63 -14.10
CA GLU A 98 -1.55 4.42 -15.06
C GLU A 98 -0.17 4.70 -14.43
N ARG A 99 -0.05 5.84 -13.73
CA ARG A 99 1.18 6.20 -13.01
C ARG A 99 1.53 5.20 -11.91
N ARG A 100 0.53 4.69 -11.16
CA ARG A 100 0.75 3.68 -10.11
C ARG A 100 1.17 2.32 -10.65
N LEU A 101 0.78 2.01 -11.88
CA LEU A 101 1.22 0.79 -12.57
C LEU A 101 2.60 0.94 -13.24
N HIS A 102 3.15 2.15 -13.32
CA HIS A 102 4.48 2.43 -13.89
C HIS A 102 4.65 1.89 -15.32
N LEU A 103 3.62 1.98 -16.17
CA LEU A 103 3.62 1.37 -17.52
C LEU A 103 4.65 1.97 -18.48
N ASN A 104 5.22 3.13 -18.14
CA ASN A 104 6.26 3.81 -18.92
C ASN A 104 7.66 3.21 -18.75
N VAL A 105 7.82 2.18 -17.92
CA VAL A 105 9.11 1.47 -17.71
C VAL A 105 8.94 -0.03 -17.90
N ASN A 106 10.06 -0.71 -18.17
CA ASN A 106 10.09 -2.18 -18.25
C ASN A 106 9.85 -2.84 -16.88
N ASP A 107 9.66 -4.16 -16.89
CA ASP A 107 9.30 -4.91 -15.68
C ASP A 107 10.39 -4.92 -14.61
N GLU A 108 11.66 -4.90 -15.00
CA GLU A 108 12.79 -4.83 -14.07
C GLU A 108 12.77 -3.50 -13.29
N HIS A 109 12.65 -2.38 -13.99
CA HIS A 109 12.56 -1.06 -13.36
C HIS A 109 11.28 -0.91 -12.54
N ALA A 110 10.15 -1.44 -13.01
CA ALA A 110 8.90 -1.40 -12.26
C ALA A 110 9.00 -2.19 -10.96
N THR A 111 9.66 -3.37 -10.99
CA THR A 111 9.92 -4.18 -9.81
C THR A 111 10.79 -3.43 -8.81
N LYS A 112 11.83 -2.73 -9.28
CA LYS A 112 12.68 -1.89 -8.42
C LYS A 112 11.91 -0.74 -7.76
N ILE A 113 11.10 -0.01 -8.52
CA ILE A 113 10.25 1.06 -7.98
C ILE A 113 9.30 0.51 -6.92
N PHE A 114 8.71 -0.66 -7.17
CA PHE A 114 7.82 -1.29 -6.21
C PHE A 114 8.57 -1.72 -4.94
N GLN A 115 9.76 -2.31 -5.05
CA GLN A 115 10.63 -2.61 -3.90
C GLN A 115 10.96 -1.36 -3.08
N GLU A 116 11.34 -0.25 -3.74
CA GLU A 116 11.63 1.01 -3.05
C GLU A 116 10.41 1.54 -2.27
N ALA A 117 9.20 1.38 -2.82
CA ALA A 117 7.97 1.75 -2.13
C ALA A 117 7.68 0.87 -0.90
N ILE A 118 7.99 -0.43 -0.98
CA ILE A 118 7.89 -1.38 0.14
C ILE A 118 8.87 -0.97 1.24
N ASP A 119 10.14 -0.78 0.90
CA ASP A 119 11.21 -0.44 1.84
C ASP A 119 10.93 0.89 2.54
N ALA A 120 10.49 1.90 1.80
CA ALA A 120 10.08 3.19 2.36
C ALA A 120 8.94 3.03 3.39
N SER A 121 7.99 2.14 3.14
CA SER A 121 6.85 1.89 4.03
C SER A 121 7.28 1.14 5.31
N ILE A 122 8.19 0.19 5.18
CA ILE A 122 8.77 -0.54 6.31
C ILE A 122 9.58 0.41 7.20
N ASN A 123 10.47 1.21 6.60
CA ASN A 123 11.31 2.16 7.32
C ASN A 123 10.47 3.22 8.05
N ALA A 124 9.44 3.77 7.40
CA ALA A 124 8.52 4.71 8.03
C ALA A 124 7.80 4.10 9.25
N THR A 125 7.53 2.80 9.21
CA THR A 125 6.94 2.07 10.33
C THR A 125 7.94 1.86 11.46
N MET A 126 9.19 1.51 11.14
CA MET A 126 10.26 1.31 12.14
C MET A 126 10.62 2.62 12.86
N ALA A 127 10.66 3.73 12.13
CA ALA A 127 10.89 5.05 12.70
C ALA A 127 9.84 5.38 13.77
N LYS A 128 8.55 5.21 13.43
CA LYS A 128 7.45 5.45 14.38
C LYS A 128 7.52 4.58 15.64
N LEU A 129 7.95 3.33 15.51
CA LEU A 129 8.14 2.44 16.65
C LEU A 129 9.29 2.90 17.54
N THR A 130 10.42 3.28 16.93
CA THR A 130 11.60 3.79 17.65
C THR A 130 11.25 5.06 18.42
N ASP A 131 10.52 5.98 17.79
CA ASP A 131 10.03 7.21 18.43
C ASP A 131 9.11 6.89 19.60
N TYR A 132 8.18 5.94 19.45
CA TYR A 132 7.30 5.52 20.53
C TYR A 132 8.07 4.93 21.72
N ALA A 133 9.03 4.04 21.45
CA ALA A 133 9.87 3.44 22.48
C ALA A 133 10.72 4.50 23.20
N HIS A 134 11.25 5.47 22.47
CA HIS A 134 12.00 6.59 23.05
C HIS A 134 11.12 7.44 23.98
N ASN A 135 9.92 7.80 23.54
CA ASN A 135 8.97 8.59 24.33
C ASN A 135 8.53 7.84 25.61
N LEU A 136 8.29 6.53 25.52
CA LEU A 136 7.97 5.71 26.69
C LEU A 136 9.14 5.66 27.67
N LYS A 137 10.37 5.50 27.18
CA LYS A 137 11.58 5.53 28.01
C LYS A 137 11.71 6.86 28.75
N LEU A 138 11.48 7.99 28.06
CA LEU A 138 11.48 9.31 28.69
C LEU A 138 10.37 9.45 29.74
N TYR A 139 9.17 8.92 29.48
CA TYR A 139 8.08 8.95 30.45
C TYR A 139 8.40 8.15 31.72
N VAL A 140 8.92 6.92 31.57
CA VAL A 140 9.28 6.04 32.69
C VAL A 140 10.46 6.57 33.49
N LEU A 141 11.42 7.26 32.86
CA LEU A 141 12.57 7.86 33.54
C LEU A 141 12.24 9.19 34.25
N ASN A 142 11.12 9.84 33.90
CA ASN A 142 10.68 11.10 34.48
C ASN A 142 9.41 10.96 35.34
N ALA A 143 8.98 9.72 35.63
CA ALA A 143 7.91 9.36 36.55
C ALA A 143 8.48 8.74 37.82
#